data_AF-A0A7C4QZ85-F1
#
_entry.id   AF-A0A7C4QZ85-F1
#
_cell.length_a   1.000
_cell.length_b   1.000
_cell.length_c   1.000
_cell.angle_alpha   90.00
_cell.angle_beta   90.00
_cell.angle_gamma   90.00
#
_symmetry.space_group_name_H-M   'P 1'
#
loop_
_entity.id
_entity.type
_entity.pdbx_description
1 polymer ?
#
loop_
_entity_poly.entity_id
_entity_poly.type
_entity_poly.pdbx_seq_one_letter_code
_entity_poly.pdbx_strand_id
1 'polypeptide(L)'
;MKRNTKSSPALQTPRASAADGDAPRCALCGKNKKLTRTECCGQWICNDEDKYVLFSYARNSCHRNHRRYTLCGYHHANRHEGNWQDCPKCRADFPTEIYVWYGTNEYNFTKLPNPPAYEPTHCDRCGVVIKLSEGGYSQGPKGFLCWECTGKTFGRRR
;
A
#
# COMPACT_ATOMS: atom_id res chain seq x y z
N MET A 1 -60.56 38.71 -14.45
CA MET A 1 -60.19 37.73 -13.41
C MET A 1 -58.78 37.22 -13.69
N LYS A 2 -57.82 37.63 -12.86
CA LYS A 2 -56.37 37.39 -13.03
C LYS A 2 -56.03 35.99 -12.52
N ARG A 3 -55.51 35.09 -13.37
CA ARG A 3 -54.98 33.78 -12.95
C ARG A 3 -53.46 33.89 -12.83
N ASN A 4 -53.03 33.74 -11.59
CA ASN A 4 -51.71 33.99 -11.06
C ASN A 4 -50.78 32.80 -11.35
N THR A 5 -49.64 33.07 -11.99
CA THR A 5 -48.54 32.13 -12.19
C THR A 5 -47.92 31.75 -10.84
N LYS A 6 -47.92 30.46 -10.49
CA LYS A 6 -47.12 29.95 -9.38
C LYS A 6 -46.02 29.06 -9.94
N SER A 7 -44.81 29.61 -9.94
CA SER A 7 -43.56 28.92 -10.24
C SER A 7 -43.31 27.83 -9.18
N SER A 8 -43.06 26.61 -9.63
CA SER A 8 -42.65 25.50 -8.77
C SER A 8 -41.26 25.77 -8.17
N PRO A 9 -41.05 25.55 -6.86
CA PRO A 9 -39.72 25.68 -6.28
C PRO A 9 -38.86 24.49 -6.71
N ALA A 10 -37.72 24.79 -7.31
CA ALA A 10 -36.67 23.82 -7.61
C ALA A 10 -36.27 23.08 -6.33
N LEU A 11 -36.23 21.74 -6.38
CA LEU A 11 -35.64 20.92 -5.33
C LEU A 11 -34.18 21.34 -5.14
N GLN A 12 -33.91 22.04 -4.05
CA GLN A 12 -32.57 22.32 -3.60
C GLN A 12 -32.01 21.00 -3.03
N THR A 13 -31.11 20.37 -3.77
CA THR A 13 -30.26 19.31 -3.23
C THR A 13 -29.52 19.89 -2.02
N PRO A 14 -29.57 19.25 -0.83
CA PRO A 14 -28.80 19.74 0.31
C PRO A 14 -27.32 19.64 -0.06
N ARG A 15 -26.69 20.80 -0.25
CA ARG A 15 -25.23 20.95 -0.21
C ARG A 15 -24.81 20.35 1.13
N ALA A 16 -24.00 19.29 1.09
CA ALA A 16 -23.42 18.72 2.28
C ALA A 16 -22.70 19.86 3.04
N SER A 17 -23.32 20.32 4.12
CA SER A 17 -22.72 21.23 5.06
C SER A 17 -21.46 20.54 5.57
N ALA A 18 -20.30 21.15 5.34
CA ALA A 18 -19.09 20.77 6.03
C ALA A 18 -19.38 20.92 7.53
N ALA A 19 -19.63 19.80 8.19
CA ALA A 19 -19.71 19.76 9.64
C ALA A 19 -18.39 20.33 10.18
N ASP A 20 -18.48 21.21 11.18
CA ASP A 20 -17.37 21.58 12.04
C ASP A 20 -16.64 20.30 12.49
N GLY A 21 -15.51 20.02 11.87
CA GLY A 21 -14.88 18.71 11.91
C GLY A 21 -13.38 18.87 12.03
N ASP A 22 -12.79 18.15 12.98
CA ASP A 22 -11.36 18.14 13.29
C ASP A 22 -10.51 18.15 11.99
N ALA A 23 -9.50 19.02 11.95
CA ALA A 23 -8.65 19.17 10.78
C ALA A 23 -8.15 17.79 10.32
N PRO A 24 -8.09 17.51 8.99
CA PRO A 24 -7.74 16.18 8.50
C PRO A 24 -6.41 15.71 9.10
N ARG A 25 -6.34 14.41 9.39
CA ARG A 25 -5.14 13.75 9.95
C ARG A 25 -4.75 12.59 9.05
N CYS A 26 -3.45 12.28 9.03
CA CYS A 26 -2.91 11.11 8.38
C CYS A 26 -3.49 9.87 9.07
N ALA A 27 -4.17 9.02 8.30
CA ALA A 27 -4.78 7.81 8.83
C ALA A 27 -3.75 6.72 9.23
N LEU A 28 -2.46 6.87 8.88
CA LEU A 28 -1.39 5.96 9.33
C LEU A 28 -0.63 6.45 10.57
N CYS A 29 -0.35 7.75 10.68
CA CYS A 29 0.52 8.27 11.74
C CYS A 29 -0.08 9.41 12.57
N GLY A 30 -1.32 9.82 12.28
CA GLY A 30 -2.07 10.83 13.04
C GLY A 30 -1.62 12.29 12.85
N LYS A 31 -0.52 12.55 12.14
CA LYS A 31 -0.04 13.91 11.86
C LYS A 31 -1.04 14.67 10.99
N ASN A 32 -1.12 15.99 11.16
CA ASN A 32 -2.08 16.88 10.46
C ASN A 32 -1.42 17.88 9.51
N LYS A 33 -0.11 17.78 9.28
CA LYS A 33 0.65 18.68 8.40
C LYS A 33 1.04 17.96 7.11
N LYS A 34 1.09 18.72 5.99
CA LYS A 34 1.44 18.23 4.64
C LYS A 34 0.68 16.95 4.31
N LEU A 35 -0.64 17.05 4.19
CA LEU A 35 -1.49 15.91 3.84
C LEU A 35 -1.84 15.91 2.35
N THR A 36 -2.03 14.72 1.81
CA THR A 36 -2.63 14.46 0.50
C THR A 36 -3.69 13.37 0.63
N ARG A 37 -4.48 13.14 -0.43
CA ARG A 37 -5.37 11.98 -0.52
C ARG A 37 -4.72 10.90 -1.37
N THR A 38 -4.85 9.65 -0.94
CA THR A 38 -4.38 8.51 -1.75
C THR A 38 -5.24 8.36 -3.01
N GLU A 39 -4.60 8.11 -4.14
CA GLU A 39 -5.30 7.87 -5.42
C GLU A 39 -6.09 6.56 -5.40
N CYS A 40 -5.59 5.54 -4.69
CA CYS A 40 -6.16 4.20 -4.65
C CYS A 40 -7.40 4.04 -3.76
N CYS A 41 -7.50 4.78 -2.65
CA CYS A 41 -8.57 4.58 -1.65
C CYS A 41 -9.07 5.88 -0.97
N GLY A 42 -8.62 7.04 -1.43
CA GLY A 42 -9.14 8.34 -1.00
C GLY A 42 -8.83 8.74 0.45
N GLN A 43 -7.93 8.05 1.14
CA GLN A 43 -7.59 8.30 2.53
C GLN A 43 -6.63 9.49 2.68
N TRP A 44 -6.81 10.29 3.74
CA TRP A 44 -5.86 11.35 4.09
C TRP A 44 -4.56 10.73 4.63
N ILE A 45 -3.42 11.13 4.05
CA ILE A 45 -2.10 10.58 4.38
C ILE A 45 -1.02 11.67 4.27
N CYS A 46 0.07 11.53 5.02
CA CYS A 46 1.21 12.44 4.90
C CYS A 46 1.82 12.39 3.49
N ASN A 47 1.99 13.56 2.88
CA ASN A 47 2.76 13.78 1.67
C ASN A 47 4.20 14.14 2.06
N ASP A 48 5.01 13.10 2.26
CA ASP A 48 6.38 13.17 2.74
C ASP A 48 7.35 12.41 1.81
N GLU A 49 6.93 12.14 0.56
CA GLU A 49 7.77 11.46 -0.42
C GLU A 49 9.02 12.28 -0.78
N ASP A 50 8.93 13.61 -0.72
CA ASP A 50 10.01 14.58 -0.96
C ASP A 50 11.21 14.39 0.00
N LYS A 51 10.98 13.75 1.14
CA LYS A 51 12.00 13.48 2.16
C LYS A 51 12.66 12.11 2.02
N TYR A 52 12.21 11.29 1.07
CA TYR A 52 12.77 9.96 0.88
C TYR A 52 14.11 10.04 0.15
N VAL A 53 15.16 9.51 0.78
CA VAL A 53 16.48 9.39 0.15
C VAL A 53 16.57 8.03 -0.56
N LEU A 54 16.90 8.03 -1.85
CA LEU A 54 17.05 6.81 -2.64
C LEU A 54 18.11 5.88 -1.99
N PHE A 55 17.84 4.57 -1.98
CA PHE A 55 18.67 3.54 -1.32
C PHE A 55 18.79 3.62 0.20
N SER A 56 18.05 4.52 0.88
CA SER A 56 18.02 4.56 2.35
C SER A 56 17.18 3.45 2.99
N TYR A 57 16.28 2.84 2.21
CA TYR A 57 15.26 1.89 2.70
C TYR A 57 14.39 2.45 3.85
N ALA A 58 14.37 3.77 4.02
CA ALA A 58 13.63 4.42 5.09
C ALA A 58 12.12 4.21 4.94
N ARG A 59 11.46 3.92 6.07
CA ARG A 59 10.00 3.78 6.21
C ARG A 59 9.34 5.04 6.77
N ASN A 60 10.02 6.18 6.67
CA ASN A 60 9.57 7.46 7.20
C ASN A 60 8.51 8.16 6.34
N SER A 61 8.18 7.62 5.15
CA SER A 61 7.19 8.21 4.24
C SER A 61 5.90 7.40 4.17
N CYS A 62 4.82 7.96 4.73
CA CYS A 62 3.52 7.27 4.80
C CYS A 62 2.96 7.01 3.40
N HIS A 63 2.87 8.05 2.55
CA HIS A 63 2.31 7.93 1.20
C HIS A 63 3.10 6.93 0.35
N ARG A 64 4.43 7.04 0.34
CA ARG A 64 5.30 6.13 -0.41
C ARG A 64 5.14 4.69 0.05
N ASN A 65 5.15 4.46 1.37
CA ASN A 65 5.03 3.11 1.91
C ASN A 65 3.66 2.51 1.60
N HIS A 66 2.57 3.28 1.73
CA HIS A 66 1.24 2.83 1.34
C HIS A 66 1.20 2.44 -0.14
N ARG A 67 1.72 3.29 -1.03
CA ARG A 67 1.76 3.04 -2.48
C ARG A 67 2.60 1.81 -2.85
N ARG A 68 3.76 1.62 -2.20
CA ARG A 68 4.76 0.61 -2.59
C ARG A 68 4.57 -0.74 -1.91
N TYR A 69 4.05 -0.78 -0.69
CA TYR A 69 4.06 -1.95 0.18
C TYR A 69 2.66 -2.46 0.53
N THR A 70 1.61 -2.02 -0.16
CA THR A 70 0.26 -2.56 0.06
C THR A 70 -0.32 -3.15 -1.22
N LEU A 71 -1.22 -4.12 -1.06
CA LEU A 71 -2.00 -4.64 -2.20
C LEU A 71 -2.89 -3.56 -2.81
N CYS A 72 -3.48 -2.68 -1.98
CA CYS A 72 -4.26 -1.54 -2.45
C CYS A 72 -3.46 -0.61 -3.38
N GLY A 73 -2.25 -0.22 -2.96
CA GLY A 73 -1.36 0.61 -3.77
C GLY A 73 -0.91 -0.07 -5.06
N TYR A 74 -0.49 -1.34 -4.97
CA TYR A 74 -0.07 -2.13 -6.13
C TYR A 74 -1.20 -2.35 -7.14
N HIS A 75 -2.39 -2.71 -6.66
CA HIS A 75 -3.58 -2.95 -7.48
C HIS A 75 -3.95 -1.71 -8.31
N HIS A 76 -3.97 -0.54 -7.67
CA HIS A 76 -4.23 0.73 -8.36
C HIS A 76 -3.12 1.07 -9.37
N ALA A 77 -1.84 0.93 -8.98
CA ALA A 77 -0.71 1.27 -9.85
C ALA A 77 -0.67 0.41 -11.14
N ASN A 78 -1.12 -0.84 -11.06
CA ASN A 78 -1.21 -1.74 -12.22
C ASN A 78 -2.58 -1.71 -12.90
N ARG A 79 -3.51 -0.84 -12.45
CA ARG A 79 -4.86 -0.68 -13.01
C ARG A 79 -5.61 -2.01 -13.13
N HIS A 80 -5.51 -2.83 -12.09
CA HIS A 80 -6.32 -4.04 -12.01
C HIS A 80 -7.79 -3.67 -11.82
N GLU A 81 -8.68 -4.49 -12.37
CA GLU A 81 -10.12 -4.30 -12.22
C GLU A 81 -10.62 -4.92 -10.92
N GLY A 82 -11.73 -4.39 -10.40
CA GLY A 82 -12.41 -4.90 -9.21
C GLY A 82 -11.74 -4.49 -7.89
N ASN A 83 -11.91 -5.32 -6.86
CA ASN A 83 -11.33 -5.09 -5.55
C ASN A 83 -9.99 -5.82 -5.42
N TRP A 84 -9.02 -5.20 -4.76
CA TRP A 84 -7.70 -5.80 -4.57
C TRP A 84 -7.74 -7.06 -3.69
N GLN A 85 -8.70 -7.15 -2.78
CA GLN A 85 -8.86 -8.29 -1.85
C GLN A 85 -9.13 -9.60 -2.58
N ASP A 86 -9.85 -9.53 -3.70
CA ASP A 86 -10.27 -10.68 -4.51
C ASP A 86 -9.54 -10.74 -5.86
N CYS A 87 -8.54 -9.89 -6.06
CA CYS A 87 -7.87 -9.76 -7.35
C CYS A 87 -6.90 -10.94 -7.58
N PRO A 88 -7.17 -11.82 -8.58
CA PRO A 88 -6.32 -12.98 -8.82
C PRO A 88 -4.91 -12.60 -9.30
N LYS A 89 -4.77 -11.48 -10.02
CA LYS A 89 -3.47 -10.95 -10.45
C LYS A 89 -2.62 -10.55 -9.24
N CYS A 90 -3.18 -9.75 -8.33
CA CYS A 90 -2.51 -9.39 -7.08
C CYS A 90 -2.07 -10.59 -6.26
N ARG A 91 -2.83 -11.70 -6.27
CA ARG A 91 -2.45 -12.95 -5.60
C ARG A 91 -1.33 -13.70 -6.31
N ALA A 92 -1.30 -13.67 -7.64
CA ALA A 92 -0.34 -14.42 -8.45
C ALA A 92 1.01 -13.72 -8.63
N ASP A 93 1.05 -12.39 -8.56
CA ASP A 93 2.25 -11.60 -8.88
C ASP A 93 3.35 -11.66 -7.79
N PHE A 94 3.06 -12.28 -6.65
CA PHE A 94 3.98 -12.33 -5.51
C PHE A 94 4.10 -13.73 -4.89
N PRO A 95 5.28 -14.07 -4.31
CA PRO A 95 5.36 -15.14 -3.32
C PRO A 95 4.33 -14.94 -2.21
N THR A 96 3.77 -16.03 -1.68
CA THR A 96 2.67 -15.97 -0.69
C THR A 96 3.04 -15.17 0.55
N GLU A 97 4.29 -15.25 1.02
CA GLU A 97 4.80 -14.43 2.13
C GLU A 97 4.70 -12.92 1.85
N ILE A 98 5.09 -12.47 0.64
CA ILE A 98 5.01 -11.06 0.24
C ILE A 98 3.54 -10.65 0.08
N TYR A 99 2.72 -11.47 -0.57
CA TYR A 99 1.29 -11.21 -0.75
C TYR A 99 0.59 -10.98 0.60
N VAL A 100 0.83 -11.87 1.56
CA VAL A 100 0.27 -11.77 2.91
C VAL A 100 0.76 -10.51 3.61
N TRP A 101 2.07 -10.23 3.58
CA TRP A 101 2.61 -9.03 4.21
C TRP A 101 2.04 -7.75 3.57
N TYR A 102 1.95 -7.67 2.24
CA TYR A 102 1.37 -6.53 1.52
C TYR A 102 -0.11 -6.33 1.87
N GLY A 103 -0.85 -7.41 2.13
CA GLY A 103 -2.26 -7.35 2.52
C GLY A 103 -2.49 -7.02 3.99
N THR A 104 -1.48 -7.10 4.88
CA THR A 104 -1.72 -7.11 6.33
C THR A 104 -0.81 -6.19 7.16
N ASN A 105 0.23 -5.63 6.56
CA ASN A 105 1.18 -4.75 7.26
C ASN A 105 0.55 -3.43 7.74
N GLU A 106 1.35 -2.65 8.47
CA GLU A 106 0.96 -1.38 9.10
C GLU A 106 0.63 -0.23 8.14
N TYR A 107 0.93 -0.35 6.84
CA TYR A 107 0.61 0.67 5.86
C TYR A 107 -0.79 0.49 5.25
N ASN A 108 -1.51 -0.57 5.61
CA ASN A 108 -2.86 -0.83 5.14
C ASN A 108 -3.91 -0.10 5.99
N PHE A 109 -4.83 0.59 5.33
CA PHE A 109 -6.04 1.13 5.98
C PHE A 109 -7.12 0.07 6.17
N THR A 110 -7.14 -0.93 5.30
CA THR A 110 -7.97 -2.13 5.39
C THR A 110 -7.07 -3.32 5.15
N LYS A 111 -7.15 -4.32 6.03
CA LYS A 111 -6.32 -5.53 5.94
C LYS A 111 -7.05 -6.64 5.22
N LEU A 112 -6.28 -7.52 4.59
CA LEU A 112 -6.77 -8.75 3.98
C LEU A 112 -7.39 -9.62 5.09
N PRO A 113 -8.69 -9.95 5.02
CA PRO A 113 -9.40 -10.56 6.14
C PRO A 113 -8.95 -12.00 6.43
N ASN A 114 -8.67 -12.78 5.37
CA ASN A 114 -8.29 -14.19 5.47
C ASN A 114 -7.00 -14.42 4.68
N PRO A 115 -5.84 -13.95 5.18
CA PRO A 115 -4.57 -14.17 4.50
C PRO A 115 -4.26 -15.68 4.45
N PRO A 116 -3.78 -16.21 3.30
CA PRO A 116 -3.38 -17.60 3.22
C PRO A 116 -2.18 -17.88 4.15
N ALA A 117 -2.13 -19.07 4.73
CA ALA A 117 -0.92 -19.55 5.40
C ALA A 117 0.21 -19.78 4.37
N TYR A 118 1.45 -19.69 4.84
CA TYR A 118 2.63 -19.97 4.03
C TYR A 118 3.74 -20.54 4.92
N GLU A 119 4.59 -21.37 4.33
CA GLU A 119 5.83 -21.79 4.95
C GLU A 119 6.87 -20.66 4.82
N PRO A 120 7.67 -20.38 5.87
CA PRO A 120 8.72 -19.37 5.80
C PRO A 120 9.65 -19.62 4.62
N THR A 121 10.07 -18.55 3.94
CA THR A 121 11.06 -18.69 2.89
C THR A 121 12.42 -19.01 3.48
N HIS A 122 13.13 -20.00 2.92
CA HIS A 122 14.47 -20.38 3.36
C HIS A 122 15.50 -20.07 2.26
N CYS A 123 16.74 -19.82 2.67
CA CYS A 123 17.86 -19.70 1.76
C CYS A 123 18.16 -21.06 1.11
N ASP A 124 18.13 -21.14 -0.21
CA ASP A 124 18.36 -22.39 -0.96
C ASP A 124 19.79 -22.96 -0.78
N ARG A 125 20.72 -22.16 -0.23
CA ARG A 125 22.10 -22.60 0.01
C ARG A 125 22.38 -23.03 1.45
N CYS A 126 21.90 -22.28 2.44
CA CYS A 126 22.25 -22.53 3.85
C CYS A 126 21.06 -22.82 4.75
N GLY A 127 19.83 -22.80 4.22
CA GLY A 127 18.62 -23.11 4.97
C GLY A 127 18.24 -22.09 6.03
N VAL A 128 18.88 -20.92 6.12
CA VAL A 128 18.42 -19.87 7.04
C VAL A 128 17.09 -19.29 6.56
N VAL A 129 16.19 -18.98 7.49
CA VAL A 129 14.94 -18.27 7.18
C VAL A 129 15.26 -16.86 6.66
N ILE A 130 14.63 -16.49 5.54
CA ILE A 130 14.68 -15.17 4.92
C ILE A 130 13.31 -14.53 5.07
N LYS A 131 13.27 -13.29 5.56
CA LYS A 131 12.05 -12.47 5.53
C LYS A 131 11.95 -11.75 4.19
N LEU A 132 11.07 -12.18 3.29
CA LEU A 132 10.99 -11.62 1.94
C LEU A 132 10.47 -10.18 1.89
N SER A 133 9.72 -9.74 2.89
CA SER A 133 9.17 -8.39 2.98
C SER A 133 10.17 -7.34 3.47
N GLU A 134 11.17 -7.75 4.26
CA GLU A 134 12.01 -6.81 5.01
C GLU A 134 13.51 -7.14 4.98
N GLY A 135 13.87 -8.38 4.66
CA GLY A 135 15.25 -8.86 4.69
C GLY A 135 16.03 -8.58 3.40
N GLY A 136 17.36 -8.64 3.51
CA GLY A 136 18.25 -8.61 2.36
C GLY A 136 18.40 -9.99 1.73
N TYR A 137 17.89 -10.15 0.51
CA TYR A 137 18.01 -11.38 -0.26
C TYR A 137 18.22 -11.10 -1.74
N SER A 138 18.59 -12.13 -2.48
CA SER A 138 18.53 -12.14 -3.94
C SER A 138 17.62 -13.27 -4.40
N GLN A 139 16.78 -12.97 -5.40
CA GLN A 139 15.95 -13.96 -6.09
C GLN A 139 16.58 -14.25 -7.45
N GLY A 140 16.68 -15.51 -7.81
CA GLY A 140 17.13 -15.95 -9.13
C GLY A 140 16.41 -17.22 -9.57
N PRO A 141 16.80 -17.80 -10.73
CA PRO A 141 16.15 -19.00 -11.27
C PRO A 141 16.20 -20.22 -10.35
N LYS A 142 17.17 -20.25 -9.42
CA LYS A 142 17.37 -21.33 -8.44
C LYS A 142 16.71 -21.07 -7.08
N GLY A 143 15.92 -20.01 -6.95
CA GLY A 143 15.26 -19.61 -5.70
C GLY A 143 15.86 -18.38 -5.03
N PHE A 144 15.79 -18.35 -3.70
CA PHE A 144 16.17 -17.25 -2.82
C PHE A 144 17.50 -17.52 -2.11
N LEU A 145 18.40 -16.53 -2.14
CA LEU A 145 19.65 -16.55 -1.40
C LEU A 145 19.66 -15.43 -0.37
N CYS A 146 20.09 -15.75 0.86
CA CYS A 146 20.35 -14.73 1.88
C CYS A 146 21.50 -13.81 1.44
N TRP A 147 21.60 -12.63 2.06
CA TRP A 147 22.66 -11.66 1.76
C TRP A 147 24.08 -12.27 1.78
N GLU A 148 24.38 -13.10 2.78
CA GLU A 148 25.70 -13.74 2.89
C GLU A 148 25.98 -14.71 1.74
N CYS A 149 25.01 -15.55 1.38
CA CYS A 149 25.15 -16.49 0.29
C CYS A 149 25.20 -15.79 -1.07
N THR A 150 24.45 -14.69 -1.22
CA THR A 150 24.50 -13.82 -2.39
C THR A 150 25.91 -13.27 -2.61
N GLY A 151 26.51 -12.69 -1.57
CA GLY A 151 27.87 -12.14 -1.64
C GLY A 151 28.93 -13.18 -1.97
N LYS A 152 28.74 -14.44 -1.53
CA LYS A 152 29.60 -15.58 -1.90
C LYS A 152 29.40 -16.05 -3.34
N THR A 153 28.19 -15.90 -3.89
CA THR A 153 27.85 -16.39 -5.25
C THR A 153 28.25 -15.41 -6.34
N PHE A 154 27.99 -14.11 -6.17
CA PHE A 154 28.22 -13.11 -7.23
C PHE A 154 29.51 -12.30 -7.06
N GLY A 155 30.27 -12.59 -5.99
CA GLY A 155 31.49 -11.87 -5.63
C GLY A 155 31.18 -10.45 -5.15
N ARG A 156 31.78 -10.05 -4.03
CA ARG A 156 31.97 -8.61 -3.78
C ARG A 156 32.94 -8.14 -4.87
N ARG A 157 32.45 -7.51 -5.94
CA ARG A 157 33.33 -6.69 -6.78
C ARG A 157 33.98 -5.69 -5.83
N ARG A 158 35.30 -5.84 -5.64
CA ARG A 158 36.13 -4.87 -4.94
C ARG A 158 36.11 -3.56 -5.70
#